data_AF-A0A5B8I2Y4-F1
#
_entry.id   AF-A0A5B8I2Y4-F1
#
_cell.length_a   1.000
_cell.length_b   1.000
_cell.length_c   1.000
_cell.angle_alpha   90.00
_cell.angle_beta   90.00
_cell.angle_gamma   90.00
#
_symmetry.space_group_name_H-M   'P 1'
#
loop_
_entity.id
_entity.type
_entity.pdbx_description
1 polymer ?
#
loop_
_entity_poly.entity_id
_entity_poly.type
_entity_poly.pdbx_seq_one_letter_code
_entity_poly.pdbx_strand_id
1 'polypeptide(L)' 'MKTTYQELILALQSFFGVEQSFSVIEILGQMSTGDIIDVIVDALNEYHAVGEGNINKQE' A
#
# COMPACT_ATOMS: atom_id res chain seq x y z
N MET A 1 -19.47 -2.80 -2.61
CA MET A 1 -18.49 -1.75 -2.29
C MET A 1 -17.53 -2.31 -1.26
N LYS A 2 -16.36 -2.81 -1.67
CA LYS A 2 -15.28 -3.09 -0.73
C LYS A 2 -14.66 -1.74 -0.36
N THR A 3 -14.50 -1.50 0.93
CA THR A 3 -14.17 -0.21 1.51
C THR A 3 -12.77 0.21 1.08
N THR A 4 -12.61 1.47 0.66
CA THR A 4 -11.37 2.10 0.17
C THR A 4 -10.14 1.90 1.08
N TYR A 5 -10.33 1.61 2.36
CA TYR A 5 -9.25 1.33 3.30
C TYR A 5 -8.67 -0.09 3.20
N GLN A 6 -9.41 -1.07 2.66
CA GLN A 6 -8.89 -2.44 2.47
C GLN A 6 -7.81 -2.48 1.40
N GLU A 7 -8.01 -1.76 0.29
CA GLU A 7 -7.02 -1.67 -0.79
C GLU A 7 -5.75 -0.95 -0.34
N LEU A 8 -5.90 0.12 0.44
CA LEU A 8 -4.77 0.81 1.05
C LEU A 8 -3.96 -0.12 1.99
N ILE A 9 -4.64 -0.90 2.82
CA ILE A 9 -3.97 -1.86 3.72
C ILE A 9 -3.20 -2.91 2.91
N LEU A 10 -3.79 -3.44 1.83
CA LEU A 10 -3.13 -4.41 0.96
C LEU A 10 -1.92 -3.81 0.24
N ALA A 11 -2.03 -2.57 -0.25
CA ALA A 11 -0.93 -1.84 -0.87
C ALA A 11 0.24 -1.67 0.11
N LEU A 12 -0.04 -1.22 1.34
CA LEU A 12 0.97 -1.05 2.39
C LEU A 12 1.60 -2.38 2.82
N GLN A 13 0.77 -3.43 2.94
CA GLN A 13 1.25 -4.79 3.24
C GLN A 13 2.23 -5.29 2.18
N SER A 14 1.90 -5.12 0.91
CA SER A 14 2.78 -5.46 -0.21
C SER A 14 4.06 -4.62 -0.19
N PHE A 15 3.94 -3.31 -0.02
CA PHE A 15 5.06 -2.36 0.00
C PHE A 15 6.09 -2.69 1.09
N PHE A 16 5.61 -3.01 2.30
CA PHE A 16 6.48 -3.40 3.41
C PHE A 16 6.85 -4.89 3.43
N GLY A 17 6.28 -5.71 2.56
CA GLY A 17 6.48 -7.16 2.55
C GLY A 17 5.92 -7.86 3.81
N VAL A 18 4.80 -7.37 4.35
CA VAL A 18 4.15 -7.90 5.57
C VAL A 18 2.73 -8.40 5.27
N GLU A 19 2.31 -9.47 5.92
CA GLU A 19 0.99 -10.08 5.66
C GLU A 19 -0.11 -9.61 6.62
N GLN A 20 0.22 -8.88 7.69
CA GLN A 20 -0.71 -8.50 8.77
C GLN A 20 -0.84 -6.98 8.92
N SER A 21 -2.07 -6.49 9.07
CA SER A 21 -2.36 -5.05 9.14
C SER A 21 -1.80 -4.39 10.41
N PHE A 22 -1.69 -5.15 11.51
CA PHE A 22 -1.10 -4.66 12.76
C PHE A 22 0.36 -4.25 12.57
N SER A 23 1.14 -5.03 11.82
CA SER A 23 2.54 -4.74 11.52
C SER A 23 2.72 -3.46 10.70
N VAL A 24 1.78 -3.14 9.79
CA VAL A 24 1.79 -1.88 9.05
C VAL A 24 1.61 -0.68 10.00
N ILE A 25 0.68 -0.78 10.95
CA ILE A 25 0.43 0.30 11.91
C ILE A 25 1.63 0.51 12.83
N GLU A 26 2.30 -0.57 13.26
CA GLU A 26 3.52 -0.47 14.06
C GLU A 26 4.64 0.25 13.31
N ILE A 27 4.82 -0.04 12.03
CA ILE A 27 5.82 0.64 11.18
C ILE A 27 5.47 2.12 11.03
N LEU A 28 4.22 2.44 10.62
CA LEU A 28 3.79 3.82 10.43
C LEU A 28 3.80 4.62 11.74
N GLY A 29 3.50 3.99 12.88
CA GLY A 29 3.49 4.62 14.19
C GLY A 29 4.87 5.07 14.71
N GLN A 30 5.96 4.62 14.08
CA GLN A 30 7.32 5.04 14.38
C GLN A 30 7.80 6.22 13.52
N MET A 31 7.00 6.65 12.54
CA MET A 31 7.37 7.65 11.54
C MET A 31 6.81 9.04 11.87
N SER A 32 7.39 10.09 11.30
CA SER A 32 6.78 11.43 11.37
C SER A 32 5.55 11.49 10.45
N THR A 33 4.64 12.42 10.73
CA THR A 33 3.43 12.57 9.90
C THR A 33 3.74 12.88 8.42
N GLY A 34 4.85 13.58 8.14
CA GLY A 34 5.29 13.83 6.76
C GLY A 34 5.70 12.52 6.06
N ASP A 35 6.55 11.74 6.72
CA ASP A 35 7.07 10.48 6.17
C ASP A 35 5.94 9.45 5.96
N ILE A 36 4.92 9.43 6.82
CA ILE A 36 3.74 8.55 6.67
C ILE A 36 3.00 8.86 5.36
N ILE A 37 2.83 10.13 5.02
CA ILE A 37 2.11 10.53 3.81
C ILE A 37 2.89 10.10 2.57
N ASP A 38 4.21 10.33 2.57
CA ASP A 38 5.08 9.96 1.45
C ASP A 38 5.05 8.44 1.21
N VAL A 39 5.16 7.65 2.27
CA VAL A 39 5.05 6.18 2.21
C VAL A 39 3.70 5.71 1.67
N ILE A 40 2.60 6.32 2.12
CA ILE A 40 1.26 5.94 1.64
C ILE A 40 1.13 6.22 0.14
N VAL A 41 1.64 7.37 -0.32
CA VAL A 41 1.62 7.74 -1.73
C VAL A 41 2.46 6.75 -2.56
N ASP A 42 3.66 6.41 -2.10
CA ASP A 42 4.54 5.46 -2.78
C ASP A 42 3.93 4.05 -2.85
N ALA A 43 3.37 3.56 -1.74
CA ALA A 43 2.71 2.25 -1.69
C ALA A 43 1.51 2.17 -2.64
N LEU A 44 0.71 3.24 -2.75
CA LEU A 44 -0.42 3.29 -3.69
C LEU A 44 0.05 3.36 -5.15
N ASN A 45 1.09 4.16 -5.44
CA ASN A 45 1.67 4.24 -6.77
C ASN A 45 2.23 2.89 -7.23
N GLU A 46 2.94 2.18 -6.36
CA GLU A 46 3.47 0.85 -6.65
C GLU A 46 2.34 -0.17 -6.85
N TYR A 47 1.34 -0.18 -5.96
CA TYR A 47 0.18 -1.07 -6.07
C TYR A 47 -0.60 -0.84 -7.37
N HIS A 48 -0.78 0.41 -7.78
CA HIS A 48 -1.43 0.76 -9.05
C HIS A 48 -0.55 0.40 -10.24
N ALA A 49 0.76 0.64 -10.21
CA ALA A 49 1.67 0.26 -11.29
C ALA A 49 1.73 -1.26 -11.50
N VAL A 50 1.66 -2.05 -10.42
CA VAL A 50 1.55 -3.52 -10.48
C VAL A 50 0.18 -3.94 -11.06
N GLY A 51 -0.90 -3.25 -10.67
CA GLY A 51 -2.24 -3.46 -11.22
C GLY A 51 -2.32 -3.16 -12.72
N GLU A 52 -1.83 -2.00 -13.16
CA GLU A 52 -1.77 -1.57 -14.56
C GLU A 52 -0.83 -2.44 -15.40
N GLY A 53 0.29 -2.88 -14.82
CA GLY A 53 1.23 -3.82 -15.45
C GLY A 53 0.64 -5.21 -15.70
N ASN A 54 -0.42 -5.59 -14.98
CA ASN A 54 -1.17 -6.84 -15.20
C ASN A 54 -2.37 -6.68 -16.15
N ILE A 55 -2.93 -5.47 -16.30
CA ILE A 55 -3.97 -5.18 -17.28
C ILE A 55 -3.39 -5.17 -18.71
N ASN A 56 -2.20 -4.59 -18.88
CA ASN A 56 -1.52 -4.50 -20.19
C ASN A 56 -0.86 -5.81 -20.69
N LYS A 57 -0.95 -6.90 -19.93
CA LYS A 57 -0.45 -8.24 -20.32
C LYS A 57 -1.56 -9.23 -20.69
N GLN A 58 -2.82 -8.80 -20.64
CA GLN A 58 -3.98 -9.61 -21.02
C GLN A 58 -4.60 -9.20 -22.36
N GLU A 59 -3.94 -8.34 -23.15
CA GLU A 59 -4.29 -8.06 -24.56
C GLU A 59 -3.38 -8.82 -25.53
#